data_AF-A0A6M0SDX9-F1
#
_entry.id   AF-A0A6M0SDX9-F1
#
_cell.length_a   1.000
_cell.length_b   1.000
_cell.length_c   1.000
_cell.angle_alpha   90.00
_cell.angle_beta   90.00
_cell.angle_gamma   90.00
#
_symmetry.space_group_name_H-M   'P 1'
#
loop_
_entity.id
_entity.type
_entity.pdbx_description
1 polymer ?
#
loop_
_entity_poly.entity_id
_entity_poly.type
_entity_poly.pdbx_seq_one_letter_code
_entity_poly.pdbx_strand_id
1 'polypeptide(L)'
;MKFLYKSFGCLAIAASVILLTGIPVQANCEDRASAFCETDDTKETFNDGEIERLEINDWRDSVFDLPWSRPLLIVHPFDGEYLAVADNNFSGNLAWSNWDESVISIWSEKGVRIVARRREKRCGVFSCRTNVIWYETNALDVKIGDTVFSLEGVNGNFTLDDEQKQILASAPAGEAIIRVSIEGRGGEVINDIGEGTVEAWRTVFGQSANNATSE
;
A
#
# COMPACT_ATOMS: atom_id res chain seq x y z
N MET A 1 -67.59 7.86 -9.93
CA MET A 1 -66.72 7.54 -11.09
C MET A 1 -65.66 6.58 -10.56
N LYS A 2 -65.81 5.25 -10.52
CA LYS A 2 -65.81 4.20 -11.58
C LYS A 2 -64.90 4.49 -12.77
N PHE A 3 -63.86 3.67 -12.91
CA PHE A 3 -63.12 3.15 -14.09
C PHE A 3 -61.66 2.91 -13.66
N LEU A 4 -60.93 1.82 -13.94
CA LEU A 4 -61.19 0.44 -14.34
C LEU A 4 -59.85 -0.31 -14.09
N TYR A 5 -59.94 -1.60 -13.76
CA TYR A 5 -58.84 -2.57 -13.65
C TYR A 5 -58.02 -2.73 -14.94
N LYS A 6 -56.74 -3.11 -14.82
CA LYS A 6 -56.12 -4.08 -15.74
C LYS A 6 -55.02 -4.91 -15.05
N SER A 7 -55.39 -6.16 -14.81
CA SER A 7 -54.53 -7.29 -14.49
C SER A 7 -53.73 -7.71 -15.74
N PHE A 8 -52.46 -8.07 -15.54
CA PHE A 8 -51.73 -8.93 -16.46
C PHE A 8 -51.49 -10.27 -15.75
N GLY A 9 -52.14 -11.31 -16.27
CA GLY A 9 -51.80 -12.70 -16.01
C GLY A 9 -51.11 -13.29 -17.24
N CYS A 10 -50.17 -14.19 -16.99
CA CYS A 10 -49.67 -15.25 -17.87
C CYS A 10 -48.59 -16.00 -17.06
N LEU A 11 -48.43 -17.30 -17.07
CA LEU A 11 -49.21 -18.44 -17.54
C LEU A 11 -48.51 -19.62 -16.86
N ALA A 12 -49.21 -20.42 -16.07
CA ALA A 12 -48.65 -21.65 -15.52
C ALA A 12 -48.58 -22.69 -16.64
N ILE A 13 -47.39 -23.24 -16.89
CA ILE A 13 -47.21 -24.45 -17.70
C ILE A 13 -46.96 -25.59 -16.73
N ALA A 14 -47.98 -26.44 -16.57
CA ALA A 14 -47.83 -27.78 -16.04
C ALA A 14 -47.61 -28.73 -17.23
N ALA A 15 -46.54 -29.53 -17.19
CA ALA A 15 -46.40 -30.69 -18.05
C ALA A 15 -45.63 -31.80 -17.33
N SER A 16 -46.40 -32.81 -16.97
CA SER A 16 -46.12 -34.25 -17.01
C SER A 16 -44.81 -34.79 -16.45
N VAL A 17 -45.01 -35.47 -15.31
CA VAL A 17 -44.29 -36.63 -14.81
C VAL A 17 -44.05 -37.66 -15.94
N ILE A 18 -42.78 -37.97 -16.20
CA ILE A 18 -42.37 -39.23 -16.81
C ILE A 18 -41.39 -39.89 -15.83
N LEU A 19 -41.88 -40.94 -15.17
CA LEU A 19 -41.08 -41.93 -14.46
C LEU A 19 -40.39 -42.81 -15.49
N LEU A 20 -39.08 -42.70 -15.62
CA LEU A 20 -38.24 -43.76 -16.16
C LEU A 20 -37.09 -44.07 -15.20
N THR A 21 -36.98 -45.37 -14.99
CA THR A 21 -36.16 -46.11 -14.06
C THR A 21 -34.66 -45.90 -14.25
N GLY A 22 -33.98 -45.64 -13.13
CA GLY A 22 -32.72 -46.24 -12.71
C GLY A 22 -31.58 -46.40 -13.73
N ILE A 23 -30.57 -45.53 -13.61
CA ILE A 23 -29.15 -45.91 -13.76
C ILE A 23 -28.36 -45.09 -12.72
N PRO A 24 -27.62 -45.72 -11.78
CA PRO A 24 -26.71 -44.99 -10.91
C PRO A 24 -25.46 -44.58 -11.70
N VAL A 25 -25.20 -43.28 -11.80
CA VAL A 25 -23.87 -42.79 -12.19
C VAL A 25 -23.06 -42.67 -10.91
N GLN A 26 -22.35 -43.75 -10.56
CA GLN A 26 -21.17 -43.68 -9.71
C GLN A 26 -20.11 -42.86 -10.45
N ALA A 27 -19.80 -41.68 -9.94
CA ALA A 27 -18.55 -41.02 -10.28
C ALA A 27 -17.43 -41.77 -9.55
N ASN A 28 -16.82 -42.73 -10.25
CA ASN A 28 -15.50 -43.25 -9.88
C ASN A 28 -14.48 -42.13 -10.10
N CYS A 29 -13.93 -41.57 -9.02
CA CYS A 29 -12.64 -40.90 -9.05
C CYS A 29 -11.57 -41.96 -8.76
N GLU A 30 -11.12 -42.64 -9.81
CA GLU A 30 -9.88 -43.42 -9.78
C GLU A 30 -8.87 -42.78 -10.74
N ASP A 31 -7.72 -42.44 -10.17
CA ASP A 31 -6.40 -42.38 -10.80
C ASP A 31 -6.26 -41.74 -12.18
N ARG A 32 -5.79 -40.48 -12.19
CA ARG A 32 -4.51 -40.11 -12.84
C ARG A 32 -4.18 -38.62 -12.73
N ALA A 33 -2.93 -38.38 -12.31
CA ALA A 33 -2.11 -37.19 -12.54
C ALA A 33 -2.65 -35.84 -12.01
N SER A 34 -2.09 -35.43 -10.86
CA SER A 34 -1.74 -34.04 -10.49
C SER A 34 -2.44 -32.95 -11.32
N ALA A 35 -3.73 -32.74 -11.06
CA ALA A 35 -4.39 -31.49 -11.38
C ALA A 35 -4.04 -30.53 -10.25
N PHE A 36 -3.13 -29.60 -10.56
CA PHE A 36 -2.94 -28.36 -9.83
C PHE A 36 -4.31 -27.70 -9.72
N CYS A 37 -4.94 -27.77 -8.54
CA CYS A 37 -6.09 -26.93 -8.24
C CYS A 37 -5.54 -25.52 -8.11
N GLU A 38 -5.44 -24.83 -9.24
CA GLU A 38 -5.26 -23.40 -9.31
C GLU A 38 -6.52 -22.80 -8.66
N THR A 39 -6.41 -22.45 -7.39
CA THR A 39 -7.42 -21.62 -6.74
C THR A 39 -7.38 -20.29 -7.46
N ASP A 40 -8.51 -19.97 -8.08
CA ASP A 40 -8.84 -18.70 -8.69
C ASP A 40 -8.70 -17.61 -7.61
N ASP A 41 -7.48 -17.11 -7.44
CA ASP A 41 -7.19 -15.91 -6.68
C ASP A 41 -7.97 -14.78 -7.36
N THR A 42 -8.98 -14.31 -6.64
CA THR A 42 -9.76 -13.13 -6.97
C THR A 42 -8.81 -11.98 -7.28
N LYS A 43 -8.54 -11.78 -8.58
CA LYS A 43 -8.02 -10.52 -9.10
C LYS A 43 -9.08 -9.46 -8.85
N GLU A 44 -9.01 -8.83 -7.68
CA GLU A 44 -9.64 -7.53 -7.48
C GLU A 44 -9.07 -6.59 -8.53
N THR A 45 -9.94 -6.20 -9.44
CA THR A 45 -9.61 -5.29 -10.52
C THR A 45 -9.60 -3.89 -9.93
N PHE A 46 -8.40 -3.38 -9.66
CA PHE A 46 -8.17 -1.97 -9.41
C PHE A 46 -8.50 -1.19 -10.70
N ASN A 47 -9.76 -0.77 -10.84
CA ASN A 47 -10.16 0.19 -11.86
C ASN A 47 -9.90 1.60 -11.32
N ASP A 48 -8.71 2.15 -11.57
CA ASP A 48 -8.50 3.54 -12.02
C ASP A 48 -7.00 3.80 -12.27
N GLY A 49 -6.56 3.75 -13.53
CA GLY A 49 -5.14 3.92 -13.89
C GLY A 49 -4.27 2.72 -13.52
N GLU A 50 -3.36 2.36 -14.42
CA GLU A 50 -2.45 1.23 -14.24
C GLU A 50 -1.55 1.47 -13.02
N ILE A 51 -1.75 0.73 -11.92
CA ILE A 51 -0.85 0.78 -10.75
C ILE A 51 0.54 0.38 -11.23
N GLU A 52 1.51 1.27 -11.03
CA GLU A 52 2.87 1.07 -11.49
C GLU A 52 3.51 -0.11 -10.73
N ARG A 53 4.02 -1.09 -11.47
CA ARG A 53 4.72 -2.24 -10.92
C ARG A 53 6.22 -1.98 -10.92
N LEU A 54 6.86 -2.12 -9.76
CA LEU A 54 8.28 -1.87 -9.57
C LEU A 54 8.98 -3.08 -8.96
N GLU A 55 9.90 -3.67 -9.72
CA GLU A 55 10.80 -4.72 -9.23
C GLU A 55 12.00 -4.09 -8.54
N ILE A 56 12.15 -4.32 -7.23
CA ILE A 56 13.24 -3.75 -6.44
C ILE A 56 13.93 -4.84 -5.62
N ASN A 57 15.26 -4.81 -5.60
CA ASN A 57 16.08 -5.60 -4.67
C ASN A 57 16.38 -4.79 -3.41
N ASP A 58 16.77 -3.53 -3.60
CA ASP A 58 16.87 -2.54 -2.53
C ASP A 58 16.10 -1.30 -2.98
N TRP A 59 15.11 -0.91 -2.19
CA TRP A 59 14.28 0.25 -2.49
C TRP A 59 15.09 1.56 -2.47
N ARG A 60 16.25 1.58 -1.79
CA ARG A 60 17.17 2.71 -1.76
C ARG A 60 17.84 2.96 -3.11
N ASP A 61 17.98 1.92 -3.94
CA ASP A 61 18.58 2.04 -5.27
C ASP A 61 17.62 2.71 -6.27
N SER A 62 16.32 2.44 -6.13
CA SER A 62 15.26 2.96 -7.01
C SER A 62 14.61 4.24 -6.49
N VAL A 63 15.08 4.77 -5.36
CA VAL A 63 14.44 5.87 -4.66
C VAL A 63 14.29 7.15 -5.48
N PHE A 64 15.09 7.34 -6.53
CA PHE A 64 14.98 8.52 -7.40
C PHE A 64 13.90 8.38 -8.49
N ASP A 65 13.43 7.17 -8.72
CA ASP A 65 12.48 6.82 -9.77
C ASP A 65 11.13 6.38 -9.19
N LEU A 66 10.91 6.56 -7.87
CA LEU A 66 9.65 6.19 -7.24
C LEU A 66 8.51 7.09 -7.70
N PRO A 67 7.32 6.53 -7.97
CA PRO A 67 6.12 7.31 -8.21
C PRO A 67 5.61 7.91 -6.89
N TRP A 68 6.16 9.09 -6.54
CA TRP A 68 5.83 9.80 -5.30
C TRP A 68 4.33 10.04 -5.16
N SER A 69 3.81 9.83 -3.94
CA SER A 69 2.42 10.08 -3.56
C SER A 69 1.39 9.35 -4.44
N ARG A 70 1.77 8.22 -5.04
CA ARG A 70 0.90 7.34 -5.82
C ARG A 70 1.04 5.89 -5.36
N PRO A 71 -0.04 5.10 -5.34
CA PRO A 71 0.06 3.67 -5.11
C PRO A 71 0.96 3.01 -6.15
N LEU A 72 1.82 2.09 -5.71
CA LEU A 72 2.64 1.23 -6.56
C LEU A 72 2.61 -0.21 -6.04
N LEU A 73 2.78 -1.16 -6.95
CA LEU A 73 2.97 -2.57 -6.62
C LEU A 73 4.46 -2.87 -6.58
N ILE A 74 4.99 -3.12 -5.38
CA ILE A 74 6.40 -3.50 -5.18
C ILE A 74 6.52 -5.01 -5.30
N VAL A 75 7.54 -5.45 -6.03
CA VAL A 75 7.91 -6.85 -6.19
C VAL A 75 9.31 -7.03 -5.63
N HIS A 76 9.42 -7.72 -4.50
CA HIS A 76 10.69 -7.95 -3.82
C HIS A 76 10.98 -9.45 -3.72
N PRO A 77 12.21 -9.92 -4.02
CA PRO A 77 12.53 -11.35 -4.08
C PRO A 77 12.31 -12.12 -2.77
N PHE A 78 12.30 -11.43 -1.62
CA PHE A 78 12.08 -12.05 -0.31
C PHE A 78 10.69 -11.77 0.29
N ASP A 79 10.12 -10.61 0.00
CA ASP A 79 8.87 -10.17 0.64
C ASP A 79 7.64 -10.43 -0.24
N GLY A 80 7.86 -10.88 -1.48
CA GLY A 80 6.81 -11.08 -2.47
C GLY A 80 6.32 -9.78 -3.07
N GLU A 81 5.06 -9.80 -3.51
CA GLU A 81 4.38 -8.63 -4.07
C GLU A 81 3.53 -7.95 -3.00
N TYR A 82 3.61 -6.61 -2.90
CA TYR A 82 2.80 -5.84 -1.96
C TYR A 82 2.54 -4.42 -2.45
N LEU A 83 1.38 -3.88 -2.08
CA LEU A 83 1.03 -2.48 -2.38
C LEU A 83 1.77 -1.53 -1.44
N ALA A 84 2.24 -0.41 -1.98
CA ALA A 84 2.90 0.62 -1.20
C ALA A 84 2.60 2.02 -1.76
N VAL A 85 2.94 3.04 -0.97
CA VAL A 85 3.08 4.42 -1.43
C VAL A 85 4.38 4.99 -0.89
N ALA A 86 5.12 5.68 -1.76
CA ALA A 86 6.35 6.36 -1.41
C ALA A 86 6.13 7.86 -1.21
N ASP A 87 6.84 8.43 -0.26
CA ASP A 87 6.81 9.85 0.09
C ASP A 87 8.24 10.33 0.34
N ASN A 88 8.51 11.60 0.01
CA ASN A 88 9.84 12.19 0.08
C ASN A 88 9.73 13.61 0.60
N ASN A 89 9.72 13.73 1.92
CA ASN A 89 9.48 14.99 2.59
C ASN A 89 10.70 15.41 3.40
N PHE A 90 10.82 16.71 3.65
CA PHE A 90 12.05 17.44 3.97
C PHE A 90 12.89 17.78 2.75
N SER A 91 13.01 19.08 2.47
CA SER A 91 14.12 19.66 1.72
C SER A 91 14.75 20.73 2.61
N GLY A 92 15.53 20.29 3.60
CA GLY A 92 16.35 21.20 4.37
C GLY A 92 17.43 21.76 3.45
N ASN A 93 17.19 22.91 2.82
CA ASN A 93 18.18 23.58 1.99
C ASN A 93 18.29 25.04 2.43
N LEU A 94 19.41 25.41 3.03
CA LEU A 94 19.78 26.83 3.08
C LEU A 94 20.14 27.23 1.65
N ALA A 95 19.57 28.33 1.13
CA ALA A 95 19.79 28.81 -0.25
C ALA A 95 21.27 29.03 -0.64
N TRP A 96 22.20 28.96 0.31
CA TRP A 96 23.65 29.11 0.19
C TRP A 96 24.42 27.81 0.45
N SER A 97 23.71 26.74 0.80
CA SER A 97 24.27 25.43 1.15
C SER A 97 24.27 24.54 -0.08
N ASN A 98 25.32 23.73 -0.21
CA ASN A 98 25.42 22.69 -1.22
C ASN A 98 24.72 21.39 -0.78
N TRP A 99 23.94 21.44 0.30
CA TRP A 99 23.45 20.26 1.01
C TRP A 99 21.92 20.24 0.94
N ASP A 100 21.39 19.09 0.57
CA ASP A 100 19.97 18.77 0.58
C ASP A 100 19.76 17.60 1.55
N GLU A 101 18.84 17.74 2.48
CA GLU A 101 18.47 16.65 3.39
C GLU A 101 17.01 16.30 3.12
N SER A 102 16.71 15.00 3.05
CA SER A 102 15.32 14.51 2.96
C SER A 102 15.07 13.27 3.80
N VAL A 103 13.81 13.07 4.18
CA VAL A 103 13.28 11.85 4.79
C VAL A 103 12.42 11.17 3.72
N ILE A 104 12.81 9.96 3.35
CA ILE A 104 12.03 9.15 2.42
C ILE A 104 11.33 8.08 3.24
N SER A 105 10.02 7.95 3.00
CA SER A 105 9.18 6.93 3.63
C SER A 105 8.45 6.09 2.58
N ILE A 106 8.36 4.79 2.84
CA ILE A 106 7.55 3.85 2.07
C ILE A 106 6.55 3.23 3.03
N TRP A 107 5.27 3.39 2.73
CA TRP A 107 4.16 2.89 3.53
C TRP A 107 3.53 1.72 2.81
N SER A 108 3.44 0.56 3.46
CA SER A 108 2.83 -0.65 2.90
C SER A 108 2.09 -1.45 3.96
N GLU A 109 1.30 -2.44 3.52
CA GLU A 109 0.67 -3.41 4.42
C GLU A 109 1.65 -4.15 5.34
N LYS A 110 2.93 -4.23 4.96
CA LYS A 110 3.99 -4.88 5.75
C LYS A 110 4.56 -3.97 6.83
N GLY A 111 4.31 -2.66 6.77
CA GLY A 111 4.83 -1.67 7.70
C GLY A 111 5.30 -0.40 7.01
N VAL A 112 6.14 0.36 7.71
CA VAL A 112 6.74 1.60 7.21
C VAL A 112 8.25 1.41 7.12
N ARG A 113 8.84 1.81 5.99
CA ARG A 113 10.29 1.89 5.82
C ARG A 113 10.69 3.35 5.72
N ILE A 114 11.59 3.83 6.56
CA ILE A 114 12.06 5.22 6.57
C ILE A 114 13.58 5.29 6.57
N VAL A 115 14.12 6.14 5.68
CA VAL A 115 15.51 6.55 5.71
C VAL A 115 15.61 8.05 5.65
N ALA A 116 16.61 8.61 6.33
CA ALA A 116 17.04 9.97 6.10
C ALA A 116 18.21 9.97 5.13
N ARG A 117 18.28 10.96 4.24
CA ARG A 117 19.41 11.15 3.34
C ARG A 117 19.95 12.56 3.45
N ARG A 118 21.26 12.69 3.25
CA ARG A 118 21.94 13.95 2.99
C ARG A 118 22.64 13.84 1.64
N ARG A 119 22.36 14.77 0.75
CA ARG A 119 22.98 14.92 -0.55
C ARG A 119 23.86 16.18 -0.55
N GLU A 120 25.15 16.01 -0.81
CA GLU A 120 26.11 17.11 -0.93
C GLU A 120 26.52 17.28 -2.40
N LYS A 121 26.19 18.44 -3.00
CA LYS A 121 26.59 18.82 -4.36
C LYS A 121 27.89 19.62 -4.34
N ARG A 122 29.01 19.00 -4.70
CA ARG A 122 30.30 19.69 -4.87
C ARG A 122 30.50 20.05 -6.33
N CYS A 123 30.18 21.30 -6.68
CA CYS A 123 30.40 21.84 -8.01
C CYS A 123 31.69 22.68 -8.08
N GLY A 124 32.55 22.37 -9.04
CA GLY A 124 33.66 23.21 -9.50
C GLY A 124 33.38 23.76 -10.91
N VAL A 125 34.37 24.43 -11.51
CA VAL A 125 34.20 25.16 -12.79
C VAL A 125 33.77 24.26 -13.96
N PHE A 126 34.20 22.99 -13.98
CA PHE A 126 33.93 22.04 -15.07
C PHE A 126 33.32 20.70 -14.63
N SER A 127 32.94 20.55 -13.36
CA SER A 127 32.37 19.30 -12.87
C SER A 127 31.50 19.51 -11.64
N CYS A 128 30.45 18.70 -11.51
CA CYS A 128 29.68 18.58 -10.28
C CYS A 128 29.72 17.12 -9.83
N ARG A 129 30.01 16.91 -8.55
CA ARG A 129 29.94 15.61 -7.89
C ARG A 129 28.85 15.67 -6.82
N THR A 130 28.04 14.62 -6.77
CA THR A 130 27.00 14.48 -5.76
C THR A 130 27.39 13.33 -4.85
N ASN A 131 27.56 13.62 -3.56
CA ASN A 131 27.72 12.59 -2.53
C ASN A 131 26.36 12.38 -1.85
N VAL A 132 25.93 11.13 -1.66
CA VAL A 132 24.70 10.80 -0.95
C VAL A 132 25.06 9.95 0.25
N ILE A 133 24.64 10.40 1.42
CA ILE A 133 24.81 9.69 2.70
C ILE A 133 23.41 9.29 3.17
N TRP A 134 23.26 8.02 3.49
CA TRP A 134 22.05 7.45 4.07
C TRP A 134 22.21 7.33 5.58
N TYR A 135 21.13 7.61 6.31
CA TYR A 135 21.05 7.44 7.75
C TYR A 135 19.87 6.55 8.09
N GLU A 136 20.14 5.58 8.96
CA GLU A 136 19.13 4.70 9.53
C GLU A 136 18.30 5.44 10.57
N THR A 137 17.08 4.93 10.81
CA THR A 137 16.12 5.52 11.74
C THR A 137 15.58 4.45 12.67
N ASN A 138 15.30 4.80 13.93
CA ASN A 138 14.95 3.82 14.97
C ASN A 138 13.68 4.16 15.76
N ALA A 139 13.18 5.39 15.67
CA ALA A 139 11.88 5.77 16.22
C ALA A 139 11.11 6.63 15.22
N LEU A 140 9.81 6.35 15.12
CA LEU A 140 8.87 7.07 14.28
C LEU A 140 7.62 7.37 15.10
N ASP A 141 7.28 8.64 15.27
CA ASP A 141 5.93 9.02 15.68
C ASP A 141 5.14 9.44 14.45
N VAL A 142 3.89 8.99 14.37
CA VAL A 142 2.93 9.42 13.36
C VAL A 142 1.79 10.13 14.07
N LYS A 143 1.51 11.35 13.63
CA LYS A 143 0.40 12.16 14.12
C LYS A 143 -0.62 12.35 13.00
N ILE A 144 -1.89 12.05 13.28
CA ILE A 144 -3.04 12.28 12.40
C ILE A 144 -4.12 12.97 13.22
N GLY A 145 -4.43 14.22 12.91
CA GLY A 145 -5.33 15.03 13.72
C GLY A 145 -4.85 15.12 15.18
N ASP A 146 -5.63 14.58 16.12
CA ASP A 146 -5.27 14.52 17.55
C ASP A 146 -4.62 13.20 17.97
N THR A 147 -4.63 12.19 17.10
CA THR A 147 -4.08 10.87 17.39
C THR A 147 -2.59 10.85 17.12
N VAL A 148 -1.81 10.29 18.05
CA VAL A 148 -0.38 10.05 17.90
C VAL A 148 -0.09 8.61 18.29
N PHE A 149 0.66 7.89 17.45
CA PHE A 149 1.23 6.61 17.81
C PHE A 149 2.74 6.59 17.55
N SER A 150 3.45 5.91 18.44
CA SER A 150 4.90 5.81 18.46
C SER A 150 5.32 4.40 18.08
N LEU A 151 6.22 4.29 17.12
CA LEU A 151 6.76 3.04 16.61
C LEU A 151 8.26 2.99 16.90
N GLU A 152 8.70 1.87 17.48
CA GLU A 152 10.10 1.51 17.55
C GLU A 152 10.45 0.62 16.36
N GLY A 153 11.57 0.90 15.74
CA GLY A 153 12.03 0.22 14.54
C GLY A 153 13.51 -0.13 14.61
N VAL A 154 13.93 -0.94 13.64
CA VAL A 154 15.33 -1.35 13.48
C VAL A 154 15.73 -1.11 12.04
N ASN A 155 16.84 -0.38 11.83
CA ASN A 155 17.37 -0.05 10.50
C ASN A 155 16.28 0.57 9.58
N GLY A 156 15.48 1.47 10.14
CA GLY A 156 14.41 2.15 9.43
C GLY A 156 13.17 1.32 9.10
N ASN A 157 13.01 0.11 9.66
CA ASN A 157 11.81 -0.70 9.48
C ASN A 157 10.92 -0.62 10.72
N PHE A 158 9.65 -0.26 10.52
CA PHE A 158 8.65 -0.08 11.56
C PHE A 158 7.43 -0.94 11.25
N THR A 159 6.98 -1.73 12.21
CA THR A 159 5.78 -2.55 12.06
C THR A 159 4.54 -1.72 12.41
N LEU A 160 3.47 -1.93 11.65
CA LEU A 160 2.15 -1.38 11.95
C LEU A 160 1.22 -2.50 12.40
N ASP A 161 0.48 -2.27 13.49
CA ASP A 161 -0.66 -3.12 13.85
C ASP A 161 -1.91 -2.76 13.02
N ASP A 162 -2.97 -3.55 13.16
CA ASP A 162 -4.17 -3.38 12.35
C ASP A 162 -4.99 -2.14 12.73
N GLU A 163 -4.93 -1.69 13.99
CA GLU A 163 -5.56 -0.44 14.43
C GLU A 163 -4.87 0.76 13.77
N GLN A 164 -3.53 0.78 13.77
CA GLN A 164 -2.73 1.80 13.12
C GLN A 164 -2.97 1.84 11.61
N LYS A 165 -3.06 0.67 10.95
CA LYS A 165 -3.41 0.61 9.51
C LYS A 165 -4.80 1.18 9.24
N GLN A 166 -5.79 0.91 10.09
CA GLN A 166 -7.15 1.49 9.95
C GLN A 166 -7.15 3.01 10.15
N ILE A 167 -6.36 3.52 11.11
CA ILE A 167 -6.18 4.96 11.31
C ILE A 167 -5.56 5.60 10.06
N LEU A 168 -4.50 5.00 9.51
CA LEU A 168 -3.86 5.46 8.27
C LEU A 168 -4.83 5.44 7.08
N ALA A 169 -5.59 4.35 6.92
CA ALA A 169 -6.58 4.22 5.85
C ALA A 169 -7.69 5.28 5.93
N SER A 170 -8.06 5.72 7.13
CA SER A 170 -9.13 6.71 7.34
C SER A 170 -8.64 8.15 7.45
N ALA A 171 -7.32 8.38 7.35
CA ALA A 171 -6.72 9.69 7.53
C ALA A 171 -7.26 10.73 6.52
N PRO A 172 -7.58 11.94 6.98
CA PRO A 172 -7.89 13.06 6.10
C PRO A 172 -6.60 13.60 5.45
N ALA A 173 -6.68 13.95 4.17
CA ALA A 173 -5.55 14.51 3.43
C ALA A 173 -5.03 15.79 4.10
N GLY A 174 -3.70 15.92 4.19
CA GLY A 174 -3.02 17.11 4.71
C GLY A 174 -2.93 17.21 6.24
N GLU A 175 -3.45 16.24 6.99
CA GLU A 175 -3.40 16.27 8.47
C GLU A 175 -2.40 15.29 9.10
N ALA A 176 -1.53 14.68 8.28
CA ALA A 176 -0.55 13.71 8.74
C ALA A 176 0.85 14.34 8.88
N ILE A 177 1.47 14.13 10.03
CA ILE A 177 2.82 14.59 10.38
C ILE A 177 3.60 13.40 10.92
N ILE A 178 4.88 13.31 10.57
CA ILE A 178 5.81 12.35 11.15
C ILE A 178 6.92 13.05 11.94
N ARG A 179 7.39 12.37 12.98
CA ARG A 179 8.61 12.71 13.71
C ARG A 179 9.55 11.53 13.71
N VAL A 180 10.75 11.72 13.19
CA VAL A 180 11.72 10.65 12.95
C VAL A 180 12.97 10.89 13.76
N SER A 181 13.39 9.88 14.52
CA SER A 181 14.70 9.84 15.17
C SER A 181 15.73 9.17 14.27
N ILE A 182 16.84 9.87 14.03
CA ILE A 182 17.94 9.36 13.19
C ILE A 182 19.01 8.73 14.08
N GLU A 183 19.40 7.50 13.76
CA GLU A 183 20.40 6.76 14.54
C GLU A 183 21.73 7.51 14.62
N GLY A 184 22.30 7.57 15.83
CA GLY A 184 23.58 8.24 16.08
C GLY A 184 23.53 9.77 15.97
N ARG A 185 22.35 10.38 15.76
CA ARG A 185 22.13 11.83 15.80
C ARG A 185 21.14 12.16 16.91
N GLY A 186 21.55 13.02 17.84
CA GLY A 186 20.68 13.46 18.95
C GLY A 186 19.58 14.44 18.54
N GLY A 187 19.04 14.35 17.33
CA GLY A 187 18.04 15.25 16.79
C GLY A 187 16.93 14.51 16.06
N GLU A 188 15.71 15.06 16.14
CA GLU A 188 14.51 14.56 15.47
C GLU A 188 14.21 15.42 14.24
N VAL A 189 13.66 14.79 13.20
CA VAL A 189 13.14 15.50 12.03
C VAL A 189 11.62 15.41 12.06
N ILE A 190 10.95 16.56 12.04
CA ILE A 190 9.48 16.65 11.96
C ILE A 190 9.12 17.08 10.54
N ASN A 191 8.23 16.34 9.88
CA ASN A 191 7.75 16.66 8.54
C ASN A 191 6.27 16.36 8.40
N ASP A 192 5.60 17.18 7.60
CA ASP A 192 4.29 16.83 7.06
C ASP A 192 4.43 15.65 6.09
N ILE A 193 3.38 14.84 5.96
CA ILE A 193 3.22 13.85 4.89
C ILE A 193 2.44 14.51 3.75
N GLY A 194 2.85 14.23 2.50
CA GLY A 194 2.23 14.85 1.33
C GLY A 194 0.76 14.45 1.22
N GLU A 195 -0.11 15.39 0.85
CA GLU A 195 -1.56 15.15 0.74
C GLU A 195 -1.88 13.91 -0.12
N GLY A 196 -1.24 13.78 -1.28
CA GLY A 196 -1.42 12.61 -2.16
C GLY A 196 -0.94 11.30 -1.54
N THR A 197 0.08 11.32 -0.68
CA THR A 197 0.52 10.14 0.08
C THR A 197 -0.56 9.71 1.06
N VAL A 198 -1.15 10.67 1.79
CA VAL A 198 -2.24 10.41 2.74
C VAL A 198 -3.48 9.90 2.02
N GLU A 199 -3.80 10.44 0.84
CA GLU A 199 -4.91 9.93 0.02
C GLU A 199 -4.67 8.49 -0.44
N ALA A 200 -3.44 8.18 -0.86
CA ALA A 200 -3.04 6.85 -1.32
C ALA A 200 -3.06 5.79 -0.21
N TRP A 201 -2.98 6.18 1.07
CA TRP A 201 -3.11 5.25 2.20
C TRP A 201 -4.43 4.50 2.21
N ARG A 202 -5.52 5.08 1.70
CA ARG A 202 -6.80 4.37 1.53
C ARG A 202 -6.66 3.14 0.65
N THR A 203 -5.92 3.26 -0.44
CA THR A 203 -5.69 2.14 -1.36
C THR A 203 -4.75 1.11 -0.75
N VAL A 204 -3.68 1.56 -0.08
CA VAL A 204 -2.66 0.68 0.51
C VAL A 204 -3.18 -0.10 1.73
N PHE A 205 -3.93 0.55 2.61
CA PHE A 205 -4.36 -0.02 3.89
C PHE A 205 -5.84 -0.39 3.93
N GLY A 206 -6.65 0.05 2.97
CA GLY A 206 -8.10 -0.21 2.94
C GLY A 206 -8.46 -1.69 2.78
N GLN A 207 -7.62 -2.49 2.12
CA GLN A 207 -7.85 -3.94 2.01
C GLN A 207 -7.66 -4.68 3.34
N SER A 208 -6.69 -4.27 4.16
CA SER A 208 -6.48 -4.84 5.50
C SER A 208 -7.67 -4.58 6.44
N ALA A 209 -8.35 -3.44 6.28
CA ALA A 209 -9.52 -3.09 7.08
C ALA A 209 -10.74 -3.99 6.79
N ASN A 210 -10.91 -4.43 5.54
CA ASN A 210 -12.04 -5.27 5.14
C ASN A 210 -11.91 -6.72 5.65
N ASN A 211 -10.69 -7.24 5.69
CA ASN A 211 -10.42 -8.62 6.13
C ASN A 211 -10.54 -8.79 7.66
N ALA A 212 -10.28 -7.74 8.44
CA ALA A 212 -10.43 -7.77 9.90
C ALA A 212 -11.90 -7.81 10.38
N THR A 213 -12.85 -7.43 9.52
CA THR A 213 -14.30 -7.47 9.81
C THR A 213 -15.00 -8.76 9.38
N SER A 214 -14.29 -9.70 8.75
CA SER A 214 -14.85 -10.97 8.26
C SER A 214 -14.59 -12.18 9.17
N GLU A 215 -13.96 -11.99 10.33
CA GLU A 215 -13.74 -13.04 11.35
C GLU A 215 -14.74 -12.99 12.52
#